data_AF-A0A931IZW4-F1
#
_entry.id   AF-A0A931IZW4-F1
#
_cell.length_a   1.000
_cell.length_b   1.000
_cell.length_c   1.000
_cell.angle_alpha   90.00
_cell.angle_beta   90.00
_cell.angle_gamma   90.00
#
_symmetry.space_group_name_H-M   'P 1'
#
loop_
_entity.id
_entity.type
_entity.pdbx_description
1 polymer ?
#
loop_
_entity_poly.entity_id
_entity_poly.type
_entity_poly.pdbx_seq_one_letter_code
_entity_poly.pdbx_strand_id
1 'polypeptide(L)'
;MGPPRPAPTVPAAVIDRRLLPVLLLALALPVLAWERARLLEQAVQLPPPAQRVVQGLVELIERSPAQAPAQRVREVNDYINQRVQWQTDQQIWGQVDYWASPLEMFEKGRGDCEDLAMAKYFALLAEGLPESSLRLVYVRAQYQGRPQAHMVLAWYPTPQGEPWILDNIDPELKRAGERPDLAPVFSFNAEGLWRGVGAQGAGNPLTRLSLWRDALARAKAQGF
;
A
#
# COMPACT_ATOMS: atom_id res chain seq x y z
N MET A 1 24.07 -91.05 22.47
CA MET A 1 23.02 -90.49 21.59
C MET A 1 22.15 -89.56 22.43
N GLY A 2 22.35 -88.24 22.32
CA GLY A 2 21.49 -87.23 22.95
C GLY A 2 20.56 -86.62 21.90
N PRO A 3 19.32 -86.23 22.24
CA PRO A 3 18.35 -85.71 21.27
C PRO A 3 18.80 -84.35 20.70
N PRO A 4 18.44 -84.03 19.45
CA PRO A 4 18.83 -82.77 18.81
C PRO A 4 18.15 -81.57 19.47
N ARG A 5 18.89 -80.47 19.61
CA ARG A 5 18.39 -79.18 20.13
C ARG A 5 17.36 -78.57 19.16
N PRO A 6 16.25 -77.99 19.65
CA PRO A 6 15.31 -77.27 18.80
C PRO A 6 15.91 -75.95 18.29
N ALA A 7 15.58 -75.61 17.04
CA ALA A 7 16.00 -74.35 16.40
C ALA A 7 15.26 -73.14 17.00
N PRO A 8 15.90 -71.97 17.09
CA PRO A 8 15.27 -70.77 17.65
C PRO A 8 14.20 -70.21 16.69
N THR A 9 12.99 -70.03 17.21
CA THR A 9 11.90 -69.30 16.54
C THR A 9 12.15 -67.79 16.63
N VAL A 10 12.30 -67.12 15.50
CA VAL A 10 12.37 -65.65 15.43
C VAL A 10 10.95 -65.09 15.61
N PRO A 11 10.69 -64.22 16.59
CA PRO A 11 9.38 -63.58 16.71
C PRO A 11 9.15 -62.59 15.57
N ALA A 12 7.96 -62.63 14.97
CA ALA A 12 7.53 -61.69 13.95
C ALA A 12 7.57 -60.25 14.49
N ALA A 13 8.24 -59.35 13.76
CA ALA A 13 8.33 -57.94 14.11
C ALA A 13 6.91 -57.32 14.13
N VAL A 14 6.49 -56.84 15.30
CA VAL A 14 5.32 -55.98 15.44
C VAL A 14 5.67 -54.64 14.80
N ILE A 15 5.05 -54.33 13.66
CA ILE A 15 5.18 -53.02 13.02
C ILE A 15 4.43 -52.01 13.89
N ASP A 16 5.18 -51.17 14.61
CA ASP A 16 4.63 -50.06 15.39
C ASP A 16 4.07 -48.99 14.42
N ARG A 17 2.74 -48.88 14.34
CA ARG A 17 2.03 -47.96 13.43
C ARG A 17 1.96 -46.52 13.98
N ARG A 18 3.00 -46.07 14.67
CA ARG A 18 3.11 -44.69 15.20
C ARG A 18 4.15 -43.88 14.44
N LEU A 19 3.96 -43.75 13.14
CA LEU A 19 4.59 -42.69 12.35
C LEU A 19 3.47 -41.77 11.86
N LEU A 20 3.26 -40.68 12.60
CA LEU A 20 2.50 -39.53 12.13
C LEU A 20 3.07 -39.08 10.79
N PRO A 21 2.25 -38.80 9.76
CA PRO A 21 2.76 -38.10 8.60
C PRO A 21 3.03 -36.66 9.05
N VAL A 22 4.30 -36.25 9.08
CA VAL A 22 4.63 -34.82 9.08
C VAL A 22 4.26 -34.31 7.69
N LEU A 23 3.00 -33.93 7.54
CA LEU A 23 2.52 -33.16 6.41
C LEU A 23 3.16 -31.78 6.54
N LEU A 24 4.34 -31.59 5.95
CA LEU A 24 4.88 -30.27 5.67
C LEU A 24 3.97 -29.63 4.62
N LEU A 25 2.86 -29.08 5.08
CA LEU A 25 2.09 -28.10 4.33
C LEU A 25 2.99 -26.87 4.27
N ALA A 26 3.86 -26.80 3.27
CA ALA A 26 4.41 -25.53 2.84
C ALA A 26 3.21 -24.70 2.37
N LEU A 27 2.59 -23.97 3.30
CA LEU A 27 1.77 -22.81 2.98
C LEU A 27 2.69 -21.89 2.19
N ALA A 28 2.64 -21.99 0.88
CA ALA A 28 3.04 -20.91 0.00
C ALA A 28 2.08 -19.76 0.35
N LEU A 29 2.46 -18.96 1.35
CA LEU A 29 1.88 -17.65 1.53
C LEU A 29 2.28 -16.91 0.25
N PRO A 30 1.33 -16.54 -0.63
CA PRO A 30 1.65 -15.51 -1.59
C PRO A 30 1.74 -14.25 -0.73
N VAL A 31 2.91 -13.99 -0.17
CA VAL A 31 3.16 -12.68 0.37
C VAL A 31 3.13 -11.81 -0.88
N LEU A 32 2.02 -11.09 -1.07
CA LEU A 32 1.99 -9.82 -1.78
C LEU A 32 2.91 -8.87 -0.99
N ALA A 33 4.19 -9.23 -0.94
CA ALA A 33 5.19 -8.67 -0.06
C ALA A 33 5.79 -7.50 -0.78
N TRP A 34 5.85 -6.40 -0.09
CA TRP A 34 6.91 -5.43 -0.25
C TRP A 34 8.26 -6.11 -0.60
N GLU A 35 8.76 -5.86 -1.80
CA GLU A 35 10.02 -6.40 -2.32
C GLU A 35 11.15 -5.37 -2.17
N ARG A 36 11.59 -5.15 -0.93
CA ARG A 36 12.67 -4.21 -0.57
C ARG A 36 13.86 -4.24 -1.55
N ALA A 37 14.36 -5.44 -1.86
CA ALA A 37 15.53 -5.61 -2.72
C ALA A 37 15.28 -5.06 -4.14
N ARG A 38 14.09 -5.34 -4.70
CA ARG A 38 13.67 -4.83 -6.01
C ARG A 38 13.53 -3.31 -6.00
N LEU A 39 12.93 -2.75 -4.95
CA LEU A 39 12.77 -1.30 -4.86
C LEU A 39 14.12 -0.59 -4.83
N LEU A 40 15.04 -1.07 -3.99
CA LEU A 40 16.38 -0.48 -3.90
C LEU A 40 17.18 -0.67 -5.19
N GLU A 41 17.06 -1.81 -5.86
CA GLU A 41 17.69 -2.05 -7.16
C GLU A 41 17.20 -1.06 -8.21
N GLN A 42 15.89 -0.81 -8.30
CA GLN A 42 15.36 0.18 -9.24
C GLN A 42 15.74 1.61 -8.84
N ALA A 43 15.78 1.90 -7.54
CA ALA A 43 16.17 3.22 -7.04
C ALA A 43 17.59 3.61 -7.46
N VAL A 44 18.52 2.66 -7.59
CA VAL A 44 19.90 2.92 -8.06
C VAL A 44 19.92 3.60 -9.44
N GLN A 45 18.91 3.39 -10.27
CA GLN A 45 18.80 4.02 -11.60
C GLN A 45 18.31 5.47 -11.55
N LEU A 46 17.81 5.93 -10.39
CA LEU A 46 17.28 7.28 -10.22
C LEU A 46 18.38 8.29 -9.88
N PRO A 47 18.14 9.61 -10.02
CA PRO A 47 19.05 10.64 -9.56
C PRO A 47 19.37 10.55 -8.06
N PRO A 48 20.55 10.99 -7.59
CA PRO A 48 20.94 10.88 -6.18
C PRO A 48 19.95 11.46 -5.15
N PRO A 49 19.24 12.59 -5.41
CA PRO A 49 18.19 13.05 -4.51
C PRO A 49 17.04 12.04 -4.35
N ALA A 50 16.58 11.43 -5.44
CA ALA A 50 15.52 10.44 -5.44
C ALA A 50 15.95 9.15 -4.71
N GLN A 51 17.20 8.70 -4.92
CA GLN A 51 17.77 7.58 -4.17
C GLN A 51 17.68 7.78 -2.65
N ARG A 52 18.02 8.99 -2.16
CA ARG A 52 17.89 9.32 -0.73
C ARG A 52 16.45 9.32 -0.24
N VAL A 53 15.50 9.76 -1.09
CA VAL A 53 14.07 9.68 -0.76
C VAL A 53 13.60 8.24 -0.68
N VAL A 54 14.04 7.37 -1.58
CA VAL A 54 13.68 5.94 -1.51
C VAL A 54 14.30 5.28 -0.29
N GLN A 55 15.59 5.49 -0.05
CA GLN A 55 16.30 4.92 1.10
C GLN A 55 15.65 5.31 2.43
N GLY A 56 15.32 6.59 2.62
CA GLY A 56 14.64 7.04 3.84
C GLY A 56 13.21 6.50 3.97
N LEU A 57 12.52 6.22 2.86
CA LEU A 57 11.20 5.59 2.88
C LEU A 57 11.31 4.12 3.30
N VAL A 58 12.31 3.39 2.79
CA VAL A 58 12.59 2.01 3.22
C VAL A 58 12.88 1.96 4.72
N GLU A 59 13.72 2.86 5.22
CA GLU A 59 14.03 2.95 6.66
C GLU A 59 12.78 3.25 7.51
N LEU A 60 11.90 4.14 7.02
CA LEU A 60 10.63 4.44 7.65
C LEU A 60 9.69 3.22 7.67
N ILE A 61 9.63 2.47 6.57
CA ILE A 61 8.82 1.25 6.49
C ILE A 61 9.34 0.16 7.42
N GLU A 62 10.66 -0.03 7.51
CA GLU A 62 11.27 -1.12 8.29
C GLU A 62 11.19 -0.90 9.81
N ARG A 63 11.17 0.35 10.28
CA ARG A 63 11.00 0.65 11.72
C ARG A 63 9.54 0.59 12.19
N SER A 64 8.60 0.51 11.25
CA SER A 64 7.16 0.58 11.47
C SER A 64 6.55 -0.48 12.42
N PRO A 65 7.00 -1.76 12.43
CA PRO A 65 6.40 -2.80 13.29
C PRO A 65 6.45 -2.50 14.79
N ALA A 66 7.32 -1.60 15.25
CA ALA A 66 7.43 -1.20 16.65
C ALA A 66 6.46 -0.07 17.06
N GLN A 67 5.70 0.49 16.13
CA GLN A 67 4.90 1.69 16.33
C GLN A 67 3.39 1.43 16.30
N ALA A 68 2.62 2.31 16.96
CA ALA A 68 1.17 2.30 16.85
C ALA A 68 0.72 2.70 15.43
N PRO A 69 -0.37 2.13 14.88
CA PRO A 69 -0.85 2.44 13.53
C PRO A 69 -1.04 3.94 13.23
N ALA A 70 -1.55 4.73 14.19
CA ALA A 70 -1.74 6.16 13.99
C ALA A 70 -0.41 6.94 13.84
N GLN A 71 0.65 6.49 14.52
CA GLN A 71 1.97 7.10 14.39
C GLN A 71 2.56 6.83 13.00
N ARG A 72 2.48 5.58 12.56
CA ARG A 72 2.89 5.12 11.23
C ARG A 72 2.24 5.92 10.11
N VAL A 73 0.91 6.03 10.17
CA VAL A 73 0.10 6.82 9.23
C VAL A 73 0.54 8.28 9.17
N ARG A 74 0.83 8.89 10.33
CA ARG A 74 1.35 10.25 10.41
C ARG A 74 2.75 10.37 9.80
N GLU A 75 3.66 9.47 10.16
CA GLU A 75 5.04 9.47 9.66
C GLU A 75 5.09 9.33 8.13
N VAL A 76 4.30 8.42 7.54
CA VAL A 76 4.19 8.29 6.07
C VAL A 76 3.64 9.57 5.45
N ASN A 77 2.55 10.12 6.00
CA ASN A 77 1.94 11.33 5.47
C ASN A 77 2.94 12.50 5.44
N ASP A 78 3.64 12.71 6.55
CA ASP A 78 4.62 13.78 6.71
C ASP A 78 5.83 13.55 5.81
N TYR A 79 6.32 12.31 5.72
CA TYR A 79 7.46 11.95 4.88
C TYR A 79 7.21 12.30 3.41
N ILE A 80 6.07 11.89 2.86
CA ILE A 80 5.73 12.14 1.46
C ILE A 80 5.50 13.63 1.22
N ASN A 81 4.72 14.30 2.07
CA ASN A 81 4.42 15.73 1.93
C ASN A 81 5.68 16.62 2.00
N GLN A 82 6.70 16.22 2.76
CA GLN A 82 7.95 16.99 2.88
C GLN A 82 8.92 16.80 1.71
N ARG A 83 8.78 15.71 0.93
CA ARG A 83 9.74 15.33 -0.12
C ARG A 83 9.24 15.56 -1.53
N VAL A 84 7.94 15.76 -1.71
CA VAL A 84 7.32 15.95 -3.01
C VAL A 84 6.64 17.31 -3.05
N GLN A 85 7.03 18.15 -4.01
CA GLN A 85 6.36 19.42 -4.24
C GLN A 85 5.13 19.21 -5.11
N TRP A 86 4.00 19.79 -4.71
CA TRP A 86 2.81 19.77 -5.55
C TRP A 86 3.06 20.49 -6.88
N GLN A 87 2.76 19.83 -8.00
CA GLN A 87 2.77 20.41 -9.33
C GLN A 87 1.85 19.60 -10.25
N THR A 88 1.19 20.21 -11.23
CA THR A 88 0.23 19.49 -12.10
C THR A 88 0.91 18.58 -13.11
N ASP A 89 0.21 17.53 -13.55
CA ASP A 89 0.68 16.64 -14.61
C ASP A 89 1.06 17.34 -15.90
N GLN A 90 0.33 18.39 -16.26
CA GLN A 90 0.63 19.16 -17.47
C GLN A 90 2.01 19.80 -17.40
N GLN A 91 2.47 20.16 -16.20
CA GLN A 91 3.78 20.78 -15.97
C GLN A 91 4.88 19.73 -15.81
N ILE A 92 4.60 18.57 -15.21
CA ILE A 92 5.59 17.51 -14.97
C ILE A 92 5.76 16.61 -16.20
N TRP A 93 4.65 16.14 -16.77
CA TRP A 93 4.57 15.08 -17.77
C TRP A 93 4.09 15.58 -19.14
N GLY A 94 3.59 16.81 -19.24
CA GLY A 94 3.00 17.34 -20.47
C GLY A 94 1.65 16.72 -20.82
N GLN A 95 1.02 16.02 -19.89
CA GLN A 95 -0.23 15.29 -20.05
C GLN A 95 -1.33 15.91 -19.18
N VAL A 96 -2.59 15.73 -19.58
CA VAL A 96 -3.73 16.23 -18.81
C VAL A 96 -3.91 15.48 -17.49
N ASP A 97 -3.59 14.18 -17.49
CA ASP A 97 -3.86 13.26 -16.40
C ASP A 97 -2.90 12.06 -16.51
N TYR A 98 -1.90 11.99 -15.63
CA TYR A 98 -0.86 10.96 -15.58
C TYR A 98 -0.58 10.55 -14.15
N TRP A 99 -1.05 9.37 -13.77
CA TRP A 99 -0.89 8.85 -12.42
C TRP A 99 0.50 8.25 -12.25
N ALA A 100 1.44 9.00 -11.70
CA ALA A 100 2.81 8.57 -11.51
C ALA A 100 2.91 7.48 -10.43
N SER A 101 3.75 6.48 -10.66
CA SER A 101 4.13 5.56 -9.61
C SER A 101 5.04 6.26 -8.58
N PRO A 102 5.26 5.67 -7.39
CA PRO A 102 6.09 6.31 -6.37
C PRO A 102 7.51 6.64 -6.85
N LEU A 103 8.19 5.73 -7.59
CA LEU A 103 9.54 6.02 -8.08
C LEU A 103 9.55 7.11 -9.17
N GLU A 104 8.55 7.15 -10.04
CA GLU A 104 8.42 8.20 -11.08
C GLU A 104 8.26 9.58 -10.41
N MET A 105 7.40 9.66 -9.40
CA MET A 105 7.20 10.88 -8.61
C MET A 105 8.46 11.29 -7.84
N PHE A 106 9.16 10.35 -7.20
CA PHE A 106 10.41 10.64 -6.47
C PHE A 106 11.55 11.07 -7.40
N GLU A 107 11.61 10.53 -8.62
CA GLU A 107 12.56 10.96 -9.64
C GLU A 107 12.38 12.45 -9.98
N LYS A 108 11.12 12.90 -10.13
CA LYS A 108 10.79 14.30 -10.39
C LYS A 108 10.87 15.18 -9.14
N GLY A 109 10.73 14.59 -7.95
CA GLY A 109 10.54 15.33 -6.70
C GLY A 109 9.23 16.14 -6.69
N ARG A 110 8.31 15.79 -7.57
CA ARG A 110 7.06 16.51 -7.86
C ARG A 110 5.97 15.52 -8.24
N GLY A 111 4.73 15.86 -7.90
CA GLY A 111 3.52 15.11 -8.23
C GLY A 111 2.31 15.95 -7.85
N ASP A 112 1.13 15.57 -8.31
CA ASP A 112 -0.12 16.20 -7.89
C ASP A 112 -0.86 15.37 -6.82
N CYS A 113 -2.16 15.59 -6.62
CA CYS A 113 -2.86 15.05 -5.46
C CYS A 113 -2.96 13.53 -5.47
N GLU A 114 -3.15 12.92 -6.64
CA GLU A 114 -3.21 11.47 -6.80
C GLU A 114 -1.88 10.81 -6.52
N ASP A 115 -0.79 11.36 -7.03
CA ASP A 115 0.55 10.80 -6.89
C ASP A 115 0.94 10.71 -5.42
N LEU A 116 0.72 11.80 -4.66
CA LEU A 116 0.99 11.82 -3.23
C LEU A 116 0.07 10.86 -2.46
N ALA A 117 -1.23 10.78 -2.79
CA ALA A 117 -2.15 9.88 -2.13
C ALA A 117 -1.80 8.40 -2.39
N MET A 118 -1.43 8.06 -3.63
CA MET A 118 -0.99 6.73 -4.02
C MET A 118 0.33 6.34 -3.36
N ALA A 119 1.31 7.24 -3.32
CA ALA A 119 2.58 6.95 -2.65
C ALA A 119 2.40 6.65 -1.15
N LYS A 120 1.52 7.41 -0.47
CA LYS A 120 1.15 7.13 0.92
C LYS A 120 0.45 5.78 1.06
N TYR A 121 -0.44 5.44 0.12
CA TYR A 121 -1.16 4.16 0.09
C TYR A 121 -0.18 2.99 0.00
N PHE A 122 0.73 3.03 -0.97
CA PHE A 122 1.72 1.96 -1.18
C PHE A 122 2.70 1.84 -0.02
N ALA A 123 3.16 2.96 0.54
CA ALA A 123 4.01 2.94 1.72
C ALA A 123 3.31 2.26 2.91
N LEU A 124 2.05 2.61 3.19
CA LEU A 124 1.32 2.01 4.32
C LEU A 124 1.00 0.52 4.12
N LEU A 125 0.72 0.09 2.88
CA LEU A 125 0.64 -1.33 2.55
C LEU A 125 1.97 -2.05 2.80
N ALA A 126 3.09 -1.44 2.39
CA ALA A 126 4.42 -2.01 2.58
C ALA A 126 4.80 -2.12 4.06
N GLU A 127 4.30 -1.22 4.90
CA GLU A 127 4.43 -1.37 6.36
C GLU A 127 3.52 -2.47 6.94
N GLY A 128 2.55 -2.98 6.18
CA GLY A 128 1.63 -4.04 6.58
C GLY A 128 0.28 -3.55 7.14
N LEU A 129 -0.15 -2.32 6.86
CA LEU A 129 -1.56 -1.97 7.11
C LEU A 129 -2.46 -2.84 6.23
N PRO A 130 -3.60 -3.34 6.75
CA PRO A 130 -4.55 -4.06 5.93
C PRO A 130 -5.05 -3.19 4.77
N GLU A 131 -5.07 -3.72 3.56
CA GLU A 131 -5.58 -3.00 2.39
C GLU A 131 -7.03 -2.53 2.58
N SER A 132 -7.86 -3.34 3.25
CA SER A 132 -9.24 -3.00 3.60
C SER A 132 -9.37 -1.79 4.54
N SER A 133 -8.28 -1.38 5.21
CA SER A 133 -8.23 -0.18 6.06
C SER A 133 -7.87 1.10 5.30
N LEU A 134 -7.48 1.00 4.02
CA LEU A 134 -7.00 2.12 3.22
C LEU A 134 -7.89 2.33 1.98
N ARG A 135 -8.27 3.58 1.72
CA ARG A 135 -9.03 3.94 0.51
C ARG A 135 -8.54 5.25 -0.06
N LEU A 136 -8.23 5.26 -1.35
CA LEU A 136 -8.10 6.50 -2.11
C LEU A 136 -9.49 7.11 -2.26
N VAL A 137 -9.62 8.41 -2.01
CA VAL A 137 -10.91 9.11 -2.02
C VAL A 137 -10.80 10.30 -2.95
N TYR A 138 -11.61 10.28 -4.01
CA TYR A 138 -11.82 11.44 -4.85
C TYR A 138 -12.85 12.35 -4.20
N VAL A 139 -12.47 13.62 -4.01
CA VAL A 139 -13.28 14.62 -3.32
C VAL A 139 -13.40 15.89 -4.18
N ARG A 140 -14.45 16.66 -3.92
CA ARG A 140 -14.52 18.07 -4.29
C ARG A 140 -14.07 18.88 -3.08
N ALA A 141 -12.84 19.38 -3.12
CA ALA A 141 -12.25 20.19 -2.08
C ALA A 141 -12.61 21.67 -2.25
N GLN A 142 -12.89 22.36 -1.15
CA GLN A 142 -12.97 23.82 -1.11
C GLN A 142 -11.59 24.38 -0.75
N TYR A 143 -10.86 24.85 -1.75
CA TYR A 143 -9.50 25.36 -1.56
C TYR A 143 -9.39 26.78 -2.11
N GLN A 144 -8.85 27.69 -1.29
CA GLN A 144 -8.73 29.11 -1.65
C GLN A 144 -10.05 29.75 -2.15
N GLY A 145 -11.18 29.34 -1.54
CA GLY A 145 -12.50 29.88 -1.86
C GLY A 145 -13.14 29.33 -3.13
N ARG A 146 -12.57 28.30 -3.76
CA ARG A 146 -13.13 27.66 -4.96
C ARG A 146 -13.22 26.14 -4.82
N PRO A 147 -14.26 25.51 -5.39
CA PRO A 147 -14.31 24.06 -5.50
C PRO A 147 -13.29 23.57 -6.54
N GLN A 148 -12.52 22.55 -6.19
CA GLN A 148 -11.60 21.85 -7.09
C GLN A 148 -11.69 20.34 -6.91
N ALA A 149 -11.40 19.60 -7.98
CA ALA A 149 -11.12 18.18 -7.90
C ALA A 149 -9.86 17.95 -7.06
N HIS A 150 -9.88 16.93 -6.21
CA HIS A 150 -8.76 16.58 -5.35
C HIS A 150 -8.80 15.10 -4.99
N MET A 151 -7.65 14.52 -4.66
CA MET A 151 -7.56 13.15 -4.15
C MET A 151 -6.83 13.13 -2.80
N VAL A 152 -7.37 12.35 -1.86
CA VAL A 152 -6.79 12.11 -0.54
C VAL A 152 -6.73 10.61 -0.27
N LEU A 153 -5.96 10.22 0.74
CA LEU A 153 -5.99 8.86 1.28
C LEU A 153 -6.77 8.84 2.60
N ALA A 154 -7.75 7.96 2.72
CA ALA A 154 -8.48 7.71 3.95
C ALA A 154 -7.96 6.42 4.61
N TRP A 155 -7.63 6.52 5.89
CA TRP A 155 -7.30 5.38 6.75
C TRP A 155 -8.42 5.14 7.76
N TYR A 156 -8.92 3.90 7.82
CA TYR A 156 -9.98 3.44 8.71
C TYR A 156 -9.37 2.62 9.85
N PRO A 157 -9.21 3.17 11.08
CA PRO A 157 -8.72 2.40 12.22
C PRO A 157 -9.64 1.23 12.57
N THR A 158 -10.93 1.35 12.26
CA THR A 158 -11.93 0.29 12.38
C THR A 158 -12.81 0.29 11.12
N PRO A 159 -13.28 -0.87 10.62
CA PRO A 159 -13.98 -0.95 9.34
C PRO A 159 -15.29 -0.14 9.25
N GLN A 160 -15.97 0.10 10.37
CA GLN A 160 -17.20 0.89 10.47
C GLN A 160 -16.98 2.29 11.08
N GLY A 161 -15.72 2.62 11.41
CA GLY A 161 -15.38 3.88 12.05
C GLY A 161 -15.26 5.04 11.06
N GLU A 162 -15.14 6.23 11.64
CA GLU A 162 -14.76 7.43 10.90
C GLU A 162 -13.28 7.32 10.47
N PRO A 163 -12.95 7.61 9.20
CA PRO A 163 -11.58 7.57 8.74
C PRO A 163 -10.80 8.84 9.12
N TRP A 164 -9.49 8.68 9.20
CA TRP A 164 -8.52 9.77 9.21
C TRP A 164 -8.06 10.07 7.78
N ILE A 165 -7.88 11.34 7.46
CA ILE A 165 -7.56 11.83 6.13
C ILE A 165 -6.09 12.23 6.06
N LEU A 166 -5.38 11.63 5.12
CA LEU A 166 -4.02 11.96 4.73
C LEU A 166 -4.10 12.80 3.45
N ASP A 167 -3.69 14.05 3.57
CA ASP A 167 -3.85 15.06 2.52
C ASP A 167 -2.54 15.85 2.37
N ASN A 168 -2.32 16.40 1.18
CA ASN A 168 -1.20 17.29 0.87
C ASN A 168 -1.58 18.77 0.95
N ILE A 169 -2.87 19.12 0.85
CA ILE A 169 -3.36 20.50 1.03
C ILE A 169 -3.34 20.89 2.51
N ASP A 170 -3.97 20.06 3.35
CA ASP A 170 -3.87 20.14 4.80
C ASP A 170 -3.08 18.93 5.30
N PRO A 171 -1.79 19.10 5.65
CA PRO A 171 -0.93 17.98 6.03
C PRO A 171 -1.26 17.43 7.42
N GLU A 172 -2.10 18.10 8.21
CA GLU A 172 -2.46 17.61 9.53
C GLU A 172 -3.39 16.39 9.42
N LEU A 173 -3.02 15.28 10.08
CA LEU A 173 -3.85 14.09 10.15
C LEU A 173 -5.11 14.37 10.98
N LYS A 174 -6.24 14.56 10.28
CA LYS A 174 -7.56 14.90 10.83
C LYS A 174 -8.60 13.84 10.50
N ARG A 175 -9.66 13.75 11.28
CA ARG A 175 -10.81 12.91 10.95
C ARG A 175 -11.62 13.51 9.83
N ALA A 176 -12.37 12.69 9.10
CA ALA A 176 -13.19 13.15 7.98
C ALA A 176 -14.21 14.24 8.38
N GLY A 177 -14.84 14.14 9.55
CA GLY A 177 -15.77 15.14 10.08
C GLY A 177 -15.10 16.47 10.46
N GLU A 178 -13.79 16.48 10.66
CA GLU A 178 -12.98 17.69 10.89
C GLU A 178 -12.53 18.35 9.57
N ARG A 179 -12.90 17.77 8.42
CA ARG A 179 -12.58 18.23 7.06
C ARG A 179 -13.83 18.57 6.25
N PRO A 180 -14.67 19.54 6.71
CA PRO A 180 -15.89 19.94 6.00
C PRO A 180 -15.61 20.58 4.63
N ASP A 181 -14.36 20.96 4.37
CA ASP A 181 -13.88 21.43 3.08
C ASP A 181 -13.85 20.32 2.01
N LEU A 182 -13.87 19.04 2.41
CA LEU A 182 -13.82 17.89 1.49
C LEU A 182 -15.20 17.24 1.34
N ALA A 183 -15.78 17.34 0.14
CA ALA A 183 -17.01 16.62 -0.20
C ALA A 183 -16.66 15.34 -0.98
N PRO A 184 -16.80 14.12 -0.41
CA PRO A 184 -16.45 12.88 -1.08
C PRO A 184 -17.38 12.57 -2.25
N VAL A 185 -16.82 12.06 -3.35
CA VAL A 185 -17.58 11.64 -4.53
C VAL A 185 -17.54 10.12 -4.71
N PHE A 186 -16.34 9.54 -4.70
CA PHE A 186 -16.13 8.08 -4.69
C PHE A 186 -14.80 7.73 -4.04
N SER A 187 -14.64 6.48 -3.64
CA SER A 187 -13.41 5.93 -3.09
C SER A 187 -13.12 4.54 -3.65
N PHE A 188 -11.86 4.13 -3.63
CA PHE A 188 -11.42 2.85 -4.18
C PHE A 188 -10.09 2.40 -3.55
N ASN A 189 -9.77 1.13 -3.73
CA ASN A 189 -8.46 0.52 -3.48
C ASN A 189 -8.22 -0.56 -4.55
N ALA A 190 -7.26 -1.50 -4.38
CA ALA A 190 -7.08 -2.57 -5.37
C ALA A 190 -8.17 -3.66 -5.28
N GLU A 191 -8.86 -3.78 -4.15
CA GLU A 191 -9.96 -4.74 -3.93
C GLU A 191 -11.33 -4.28 -4.47
N GLY A 192 -11.61 -2.96 -4.52
CA GLY A 192 -12.95 -2.49 -4.90
C GLY A 192 -13.12 -0.99 -5.13
N LEU A 193 -14.32 -0.61 -5.59
CA LEU A 193 -14.79 0.76 -5.81
C LEU A 193 -16.09 0.99 -5.02
N TRP A 194 -16.16 2.10 -4.29
CA TRP A 194 -17.33 2.56 -3.55
C TRP A 194 -17.71 3.97 -4.00
N ARG A 195 -18.96 4.19 -4.39
CA ARG A 195 -19.46 5.54 -4.67
C ARG A 195 -19.99 6.15 -3.38
N GLY A 196 -19.63 7.39 -3.08
CA GLY A 196 -20.11 8.10 -1.91
C GLY A 196 -21.62 8.30 -1.92
N VAL A 197 -22.19 8.58 -0.75
CA VAL A 197 -23.57 9.07 -0.59
C VAL A 197 -23.65 10.51 -1.10
N GLY A 198 -23.75 10.70 -2.42
CA GLY A 198 -24.15 11.98 -3.00
C GLY A 198 -23.28 12.49 -4.16
N ALA A 199 -24.00 12.92 -5.20
CA ALA A 199 -23.61 13.78 -6.31
C ALA A 199 -22.80 13.19 -7.48
N GLN A 200 -23.45 13.25 -8.64
CA GLN A 200 -22.87 13.10 -9.98
C GLN A 200 -21.99 14.32 -10.32
N GLY A 201 -20.93 14.12 -11.12
CA GLY A 201 -20.16 15.22 -11.74
C GLY A 201 -18.62 15.19 -11.61
N ALA A 202 -17.99 14.07 -11.26
CA ALA A 202 -16.56 13.99 -10.90
C ALA A 202 -15.64 13.34 -11.96
N GLY A 203 -15.98 13.42 -13.25
CA GLY A 203 -15.30 12.64 -14.29
C GLY A 203 -15.76 11.17 -14.32
N ASN A 204 -15.23 10.38 -15.26
CA ASN A 204 -15.64 8.98 -15.45
C ASN A 204 -14.87 8.07 -14.47
N PRO A 205 -15.55 7.43 -13.48
CA PRO A 205 -14.89 6.55 -12.52
C PRO A 205 -14.14 5.39 -13.18
N LEU A 206 -14.58 4.94 -14.37
CA LEU A 206 -13.92 3.86 -15.10
C LEU A 206 -12.54 4.27 -15.64
N THR A 207 -12.40 5.51 -16.12
CA THR A 207 -11.12 6.04 -16.60
C THR A 207 -10.12 6.21 -15.45
N ARG A 208 -10.60 6.69 -14.29
CA ARG A 208 -9.77 6.80 -13.09
C ARG A 208 -9.34 5.42 -12.58
N LEU A 209 -10.23 4.43 -12.66
CA LEU A 209 -9.88 3.04 -12.35
C LEU A 209 -8.85 2.44 -13.30
N SER A 210 -8.86 2.78 -14.60
CA SER A 210 -7.80 2.31 -15.50
C SER A 210 -6.45 2.94 -15.16
N LEU A 211 -6.41 4.26 -14.93
CA LEU A 211 -5.19 4.97 -14.51
C LEU A 211 -4.63 4.40 -13.20
N TRP A 212 -5.50 4.16 -12.22
CA TRP A 212 -5.16 3.47 -10.99
C TRP A 212 -4.54 2.09 -11.22
N ARG A 213 -5.18 1.25 -12.03
CA ARG A 213 -4.68 -0.11 -12.32
C ARG A 213 -3.31 -0.08 -12.98
N ASP A 214 -3.08 0.87 -13.88
CA ASP A 214 -1.80 1.03 -14.56
C ASP A 214 -0.70 1.51 -13.58
N ALA A 215 -1.01 2.50 -12.75
CA ALA A 215 -0.11 2.99 -11.70
C ALA A 215 0.20 1.89 -10.66
N LEU A 216 -0.81 1.12 -10.26
CA LEU A 216 -0.68 -0.05 -9.38
C LEU A 216 0.24 -1.11 -9.99
N ALA A 217 0.09 -1.40 -11.29
CA ALA A 217 0.97 -2.35 -11.96
C ALA A 217 2.42 -1.88 -11.99
N ARG A 218 2.67 -0.57 -12.24
CA ARG A 218 4.01 0.01 -12.18
C ARG A 218 4.59 0.00 -10.77
N ALA A 219 3.80 0.35 -9.75
CA ALA A 219 4.22 0.31 -8.36
C ALA A 219 4.62 -1.11 -7.92
N LYS A 220 3.82 -2.12 -8.28
CA LYS A 220 4.16 -3.54 -8.05
C LYS A 220 5.44 -3.95 -8.76
N ALA A 221 5.62 -3.54 -10.01
CA ALA A 221 6.86 -3.79 -10.75
C ALA A 221 8.08 -3.10 -10.12
N GLN A 222 7.87 -2.05 -9.31
CA GLN A 222 8.89 -1.34 -8.53
C GLN A 222 9.19 -2.01 -7.18
N GLY A 223 8.37 -2.98 -6.76
CA GLY A 223 8.55 -3.69 -5.49
C GLY A 223 7.68 -3.17 -4.35
N PHE A 224 6.67 -2.35 -4.63
CA PHE A 224 5.60 -2.04 -3.68
C PHE A 224 4.52 -3.13 -3.62
#